data_AF-A0A6B3INV2-F1
#
_entry.id   AF-A0A6B3INV2-F1
#
_cell.length_a   1.000
_cell.length_b   1.000
_cell.length_c   1.000
_cell.angle_alpha   90.00
_cell.angle_beta   90.00
_cell.angle_gamma   90.00
#
_symmetry.space_group_name_H-M   'P 1'
#
loop_
_entity.id
_entity.type
_entity.pdbx_description
1 polymer ?
#
loop_
_entity_poly.entity_id
_entity_poly.type
_entity_poly.pdbx_seq_one_letter_code
_entity_poly.pdbx_strand_id
1 'polypeptide(L)' 'MRMLHTSDWHLGRSFHRVPLLDAQAAFLDHLVATAQAREVDVVLVSGDVYDRAVPPL' A
#
# COMPACT_ATOMS: atom_id res chain seq x y z
N MET A 1 1.82 1.44 22.65
CA MET A 1 1.54 2.00 21.32
C MET A 1 2.30 1.19 20.28
N ARG A 2 1.60 0.54 19.35
CA ARG A 2 2.15 -0.27 18.26
C ARG A 2 2.03 0.49 16.95
N MET A 3 3.12 0.54 16.19
CA MET A 3 3.17 1.15 14.87
C MET A 3 3.47 0.09 13.82
N LEU A 4 2.83 0.20 12.66
CA LEU A 4 3.19 -0.53 11.44
C LEU A 4 3.80 0.47 10.47
N HIS A 5 5.05 0.21 10.07
CA HIS A 5 5.78 1.07 9.16
C HIS A 5 5.92 0.39 7.79
N THR A 6 5.57 1.09 6.73
CA THR A 6 5.66 0.63 5.33
C THR A 6 5.99 1.80 4.42
N SER A 7 6.39 1.52 3.18
CA SER A 7 6.71 2.53 2.17
C SER A 7 6.47 1.99 0.76
N ASP A 8 6.71 2.82 -0.27
CA ASP A 8 6.91 2.38 -1.66
C ASP A 8 5.75 1.58 -2.26
N TRP A 9 4.51 1.99 -2.00
CA TRP A 9 3.33 1.30 -2.55
C TRP A 9 3.23 1.43 -4.07
N HIS A 10 3.66 2.58 -4.61
CA HIS A 10 3.58 2.93 -6.02
C HIS A 10 2.22 2.53 -6.65
N LEU A 11 1.12 2.91 -6.00
CA LEU A 11 -0.22 2.57 -6.48
C LEU A 11 -0.42 3.05 -7.93
N GLY A 12 -0.96 2.16 -8.76
CA GLY A 12 -1.13 2.41 -10.21
C GLY A 12 0.06 2.00 -11.08
N ARG A 13 1.14 1.46 -10.49
CA ARG A 13 2.29 0.93 -11.24
C ARG A 13 1.89 -0.23 -12.15
N SER A 14 2.54 -0.30 -13.30
CA SER A 14 2.51 -1.47 -14.19
C SER A 14 3.91 -2.10 -14.28
N PHE A 15 3.97 -3.43 -14.35
CA PHE A 15 5.19 -4.18 -14.58
C PHE A 15 5.15 -4.83 -15.96
N HIS A 16 6.08 -4.47 -16.85
CA HIS A 16 6.08 -4.93 -18.25
C HIS A 16 4.73 -4.75 -18.98
N ARG A 17 4.03 -3.64 -18.73
CA ARG A 17 2.68 -3.31 -19.26
C ARG A 17 1.53 -4.14 -18.66
N VAL A 18 1.79 -4.92 -17.61
CA VAL A 18 0.75 -5.58 -16.82
C VAL A 18 0.43 -4.69 -15.61
N PRO A 19 -0.83 -4.26 -15.43
CA PRO A 19 -1.24 -3.50 -14.24
C PRO A 19 -1.03 -4.32 -12.97
N LEU A 20 -0.55 -3.68 -11.90
CA LEU A 20 -0.38 -4.33 -10.60
C LEU A 20 -1.56 -4.11 -9.64
N LEU A 21 -2.65 -3.47 -10.10
CA LEU A 21 -3.74 -3.04 -9.24
C LEU A 21 -4.36 -4.18 -8.42
N ASP A 22 -4.58 -5.35 -9.02
CA ASP A 22 -5.16 -6.49 -8.30
C ASP A 22 -4.24 -6.99 -7.17
N ALA A 23 -2.93 -7.05 -7.43
CA ALA A 23 -1.94 -7.42 -6.44
C ALA A 23 -1.78 -6.34 -5.36
N GLN A 24 -1.86 -5.06 -5.74
CA GLN A 24 -1.83 -3.92 -4.82
C GLN A 24 -3.06 -3.92 -3.91
N ALA A 25 -4.24 -4.19 -4.45
CA ALA A 25 -5.47 -4.33 -3.67
C ALA A 25 -5.35 -5.48 -2.66
N ALA A 26 -4.90 -6.66 -3.10
CA ALA A 26 -4.67 -7.80 -2.21
C ALA A 26 -3.66 -7.50 -1.09
N PHE A 27 -2.59 -6.74 -1.39
CA PHE A 27 -1.65 -6.28 -0.38
C PHE A 27 -2.30 -5.31 0.63
N LEU A 28 -3.11 -4.35 0.17
CA LEU A 28 -3.80 -3.42 1.06
C LEU A 28 -4.80 -4.13 1.97
N ASP A 29 -5.55 -5.11 1.45
CA ASP A 29 -6.43 -5.96 2.25
C ASP A 29 -5.65 -6.72 3.34
N HIS A 30 -4.51 -7.30 2.97
CA HIS A 30 -3.62 -7.96 3.91
C HIS A 30 -3.05 -7.00 4.96
N LEU A 31 -2.68 -5.78 4.57
CA LEU A 31 -2.17 -4.76 5.47
C LEU A 31 -3.24 -4.35 6.50
N VAL A 32 -4.48 -4.15 6.06
CA VAL A 32 -5.62 -3.84 6.96
C VAL A 32 -5.87 -4.99 7.93
N ALA A 33 -5.96 -6.24 7.43
CA ALA A 33 -6.16 -7.41 8.26
C ALA A 33 -5.02 -7.57 9.29
N THR A 34 -3.78 -7.29 8.88
CA THR A 34 -2.61 -7.35 9.77
C THR A 34 -2.66 -6.27 10.84
N ALA A 35 -3.00 -5.03 10.47
CA ALA A 35 -3.12 -3.93 11.42
C ALA A 35 -4.19 -4.22 12.49
N GLN A 36 -5.32 -4.78 12.08
CA GLN A 36 -6.40 -5.21 12.99
C GLN A 36 -5.95 -6.36 13.90
N ALA A 37 -5.42 -7.44 13.34
CA ALA A 37 -5.02 -8.63 14.10
C ALA A 37 -3.88 -8.37 15.10
N ARG A 38 -3.07 -7.34 14.86
CA ARG A 38 -1.95 -6.95 15.72
C ARG A 38 -2.26 -5.77 16.64
N GLU A 39 -3.49 -5.26 16.61
CA GLU A 39 -3.91 -4.08 17.39
C GLU A 39 -2.94 -2.91 17.17
N VAL A 40 -2.66 -2.60 15.90
CA VAL A 40 -1.80 -1.49 15.52
C VAL A 40 -2.55 -0.18 15.76
N ASP A 41 -1.91 0.75 16.46
CA ASP A 41 -2.49 2.07 16.75
C ASP A 41 -2.30 3.04 15.58
N VAL A 42 -1.17 2.92 14.85
CA VAL A 42 -0.80 3.82 13.76
C VAL A 42 -0.12 3.04 12.63
N VAL A 43 -0.57 3.27 11.40
CA VAL A 43 0.14 2.88 10.17
C VAL A 43 0.87 4.10 9.62
N LEU A 44 2.20 4.02 9.49
CA LEU A 44 3.03 5.05 8.88
C LEU A 44 3.47 4.60 7.49
N VAL A 45 3.14 5.41 6.48
CA VAL A 45 3.55 5.20 5.09
C VAL A 45 4.62 6.24 4.73
N SER A 46 5.89 5.83 4.63
CA SER A 46 7.03 6.75 4.52
C SER A 46 7.38 7.16 3.08
N GLY A 47 6.38 7.49 2.28
CA GLY A 47 6.56 7.99 0.91
C GLY A 47 6.10 7.02 -0.17
N ASP A 48 6.12 7.51 -1.42
CA ASP A 48 5.84 6.77 -2.65
C ASP A 48 4.52 5.99 -2.62
N VAL A 49 3.46 6.66 -2.15
CA VAL A 49 2.09 6.13 -2.13
C VAL A 49 1.61 5.84 -3.55
N TYR A 50 1.81 6.78 -4.48
CA TYR A 50 1.40 6.64 -5.88
C TYR A 50 2.62 6.50 -6.79
N ASP A 51 2.47 5.75 -7.89
CA ASP A 51 3.54 5.60 -8.91
C ASP A 51 3.89 6.93 -9.59
N ARG A 52 2.91 7.85 -9.67
CA ARG A 52 3.04 9.15 -10.33
C ARG A 52 2.41 10.24 -9.49
N ALA A 53 2.91 11.46 -9.65
CA ALA A 53 2.37 12.66 -9.00
C ALA A 53 0.89 12.92 -9.35
N VAL A 54 0.49 12.57 -10.59
CA VAL A 54 -0.91 12.58 -11.03
C VAL A 54 -1.30 11.14 -11.35
N PRO A 55 -1.90 10.39 -10.41
CA PRO A 55 -2.38 9.04 -10.66
C PRO A 55 -3.56 9.04 -11.64
N PRO A 56 -3.73 7.99 -12.44
CA PRO A 56 -4.89 7.85 -13.33
C PRO A 56 -6.18 7.71 -12.50
N LEU A 57 -7.25 8.38 -12.94
CA LEU A 57 -8.62 8.28 -12.41
C LEU A 57 -9.33 7.03 -12.94
#